data_AF-A0A3A0FTB8-F1
#
_entry.id   AF-A0A3A0FTB8-F1
#
_cell.length_a   1.000
_cell.length_b   1.000
_cell.length_c   1.000
_cell.angle_alpha   90.00
_cell.angle_beta   90.00
_cell.angle_gamma   90.00
#
_symmetry.space_group_name_H-M   'P 1'
#
loop_
_entity.id
_entity.type
_entity.pdbx_description
1 polymer ?
#
loop_
_entity_poly.entity_id
_entity_poly.type
_entity_poly.pdbx_seq_one_letter_code
_entity_poly.pdbx_strand_id
1 'polypeptide(L)'
;MTGGAGARRVGLAIYAVANALCVAVFLFPLWRPASAATAYGLDDPAALGLLVLCGCAALVFEAGSAGLGPRAVAVLGVLVAINSVLRFIEVALPGPGGFTPIFALIILTGRAYGPRFGFLMGMLTLVVSAVVTGGVGPWLPYQMLTAAWVGLTAGWLPRGRGPDRPGGRAEVWGLAAFGAAWGIGYGLLMTLWFWPFIDAGAAGAAGSVTAAAARFAVFYAASSLAWDLFGAAGNAALLALAGAPVLAALRRMAPRIFDADRRLMAGTRAQALRPAHGSRGTGGSEVDAPRGAPPSPTAVDARLDLPAPRAASPHPRAWVAWLTAVAALASTTRHPLVLLALVLAVALVRARLPARAAAGGALPVARLAAVVVPFATVYNLLMAHGGTTVVVRLPARWPLVGGPLTLEAAAYGALTGGALALVMLAFAAFQGALSARDIARLIPRAFGALALVTAVALTYAPSMRGQIAAVREAQAVRGLRLRGWRAWAPLAMPVLVGGLERALDLADSMIARGLLPPPAPPPTAARLSILAALGLVAGG
;
A
#
# COMPACT_ATOMS: atom_id res chain seq x y z
N MET A 1 18.87 28.42 -18.04
CA MET A 1 19.26 27.00 -17.85
C MET A 1 19.57 26.62 -16.39
N THR A 2 19.29 27.49 -15.40
CA THR A 2 19.59 27.30 -13.96
C THR A 2 18.50 26.58 -13.14
N GLY A 3 17.27 26.47 -13.65
CA GLY A 3 16.14 25.85 -12.92
C GLY A 3 16.22 24.34 -12.72
N GLY A 4 16.93 23.60 -13.60
CA GLY A 4 16.97 22.13 -13.56
C GLY A 4 17.81 21.54 -12.42
N ALA A 5 18.93 22.18 -12.08
CA ALA A 5 19.81 21.74 -11.01
C ALA A 5 19.19 21.98 -9.62
N GLY A 6 18.53 23.12 -9.43
CA GLY A 6 17.80 23.44 -8.20
C GLY A 6 16.65 22.45 -7.95
N ALA A 7 15.81 22.19 -8.95
CA ALA A 7 14.72 21.23 -8.83
C ALA A 7 15.21 19.81 -8.47
N ARG A 8 16.34 19.37 -9.05
CA ARG A 8 16.94 18.06 -8.72
C ARG A 8 17.46 18.00 -7.28
N ARG A 9 18.11 19.05 -6.79
CA ARG A 9 18.59 19.12 -5.40
C ARG A 9 17.44 19.05 -4.40
N VAL A 10 16.36 19.80 -4.66
CA VAL A 10 15.15 19.77 -3.80
C VAL A 10 14.51 18.39 -3.82
N GLY A 11 14.41 17.72 -4.97
CA GLY A 11 13.90 16.36 -5.06
C GLY A 11 14.75 15.35 -4.27
N LEU A 12 16.07 15.44 -4.36
CA LEU A 12 16.98 14.61 -3.55
C LEU A 12 16.82 14.89 -2.04
N ALA A 13 16.63 16.16 -1.65
CA ALA A 13 16.36 16.51 -0.27
C ALA A 13 15.04 15.89 0.22
N ILE A 14 13.98 15.87 -0.60
CA ILE A 14 12.72 15.20 -0.24
C ILE A 14 12.96 13.72 0.02
N TYR A 15 13.66 13.02 -0.88
CA TYR A 15 14.00 11.61 -0.66
C TYR A 15 14.80 11.39 0.60
N ALA A 16 15.83 12.21 0.86
CA ALA A 16 16.69 12.09 2.02
C ALA A 16 15.91 12.32 3.32
N VAL A 17 15.20 13.44 3.42
CA VAL A 17 14.42 13.81 4.62
C VAL A 17 13.31 12.81 4.88
N ALA A 18 12.52 12.43 3.87
CA ALA A 18 11.42 11.50 4.07
C ALA A 18 11.90 10.09 4.44
N ASN A 19 12.99 9.57 3.84
CA ASN A 19 13.54 8.28 4.28
C ASN A 19 14.19 8.37 5.66
N ALA A 20 14.92 9.44 5.97
CA ALA A 20 15.52 9.64 7.28
C ALA A 20 14.45 9.70 8.38
N LEU A 21 13.37 10.44 8.15
CA LEU A 21 12.20 10.48 9.02
C LEU A 21 11.63 9.07 9.24
N CYS A 22 11.34 8.33 8.18
CA CYS A 22 10.76 7.00 8.33
C CYS A 22 11.71 5.99 9.01
N VAL A 23 13.01 6.03 8.71
CA VAL A 23 14.01 5.22 9.41
C VAL A 23 14.08 5.60 10.87
N ALA A 24 14.02 6.89 11.20
CA ALA A 24 13.98 7.35 12.57
C ALA A 24 12.75 6.82 13.32
N VAL A 25 11.58 6.78 12.67
CA VAL A 25 10.38 6.18 13.26
C VAL A 25 10.53 4.67 13.48
N PHE A 26 11.13 3.94 12.54
CA PHE A 26 11.41 2.51 12.73
C PHE A 26 12.39 2.26 13.88
N LEU A 27 13.44 3.07 13.99
CA LEU A 27 14.49 2.89 15.00
C LEU A 27 14.15 3.54 16.35
N PHE A 28 13.07 4.34 16.40
CA PHE A 28 12.63 5.03 17.61
C PHE A 28 12.57 4.15 18.87
N PRO A 29 12.06 2.91 18.79
CA PRO A 29 12.03 2.03 19.96
C PRO A 29 13.39 1.69 20.55
N LEU A 30 14.47 1.78 19.76
CA LEU A 30 15.82 1.45 20.22
C LEU A 30 16.49 2.61 20.97
N TRP A 31 16.02 3.84 20.77
CA TRP A 31 16.59 5.04 21.41
C TRP A 31 15.59 5.80 22.27
N ARG A 32 14.47 5.18 22.65
CA ARG A 32 13.40 5.80 23.43
C ARG A 32 13.96 6.28 24.80
N PRO A 33 13.98 7.60 25.08
CA PRO A 33 14.41 8.09 26.39
C PRO A 33 13.43 7.64 27.47
N ALA A 34 13.94 7.17 28.61
CA ALA A 34 13.12 6.67 29.72
C ALA A 34 12.12 7.72 30.26
N SER A 35 12.38 9.01 30.05
CA SER A 35 11.55 10.16 30.46
C SER A 35 10.57 10.67 29.39
N ALA A 36 10.63 10.18 28.15
CA ALA A 36 9.90 10.75 27.01
C ALA A 36 8.54 10.10 26.70
N ALA A 37 8.21 8.99 27.37
CA ALA A 37 7.05 8.14 27.05
C ALA A 37 5.70 8.88 27.12
N THR A 38 5.53 9.84 28.02
CA THR A 38 4.23 10.48 28.28
C THR A 38 4.04 11.87 27.65
N ALA A 39 5.11 12.55 27.22
CA ALA A 39 5.04 13.97 26.86
C ALA A 39 4.71 14.27 25.38
N TYR A 40 5.01 13.35 24.45
CA TYR A 40 4.97 13.62 23.00
C TYR A 40 4.04 12.72 22.18
N GLY A 41 3.21 11.87 22.80
CA GLY A 41 2.31 10.97 22.07
C GLY A 41 3.01 9.91 21.21
N LEU A 42 4.32 9.74 21.35
CA LEU A 42 5.15 8.76 20.62
C LEU A 42 4.85 7.30 21.00
N ASP A 43 3.99 7.10 22.00
CA ASP A 43 3.48 5.81 22.42
C ASP A 43 2.21 5.42 21.66
N ASP A 44 1.64 6.31 20.84
CA ASP A 44 0.47 6.03 19.99
C ASP A 44 0.89 5.45 18.63
N PRO A 45 0.58 4.16 18.33
CA PRO A 45 0.85 3.56 17.04
C PRO A 45 0.23 4.34 15.87
N ALA A 46 -0.91 5.00 16.08
CA ALA A 46 -1.61 5.75 15.04
C ALA A 46 -0.86 7.04 14.67
N ALA A 47 -0.32 7.76 15.65
CA ALA A 47 0.49 8.96 15.43
C ALA A 47 1.75 8.63 14.63
N LEU A 48 2.48 7.58 15.03
CA LEU A 48 3.68 7.13 14.31
C LEU A 48 3.34 6.59 12.91
N GLY A 49 2.20 5.89 12.76
CA GLY A 49 1.70 5.47 11.46
C GLY A 49 1.39 6.65 10.53
N LEU A 50 0.77 7.72 11.05
CA LEU A 50 0.51 8.95 10.29
C LEU A 50 1.81 9.63 9.84
N LEU A 51 2.82 9.66 10.70
CA LEU A 51 4.13 10.21 10.37
C LEU A 51 4.79 9.49 9.18
N VAL A 52 4.79 8.15 9.22
CA VAL A 52 5.29 7.33 8.11
C VAL A 52 4.42 7.49 6.87
N LEU A 53 3.12 7.68 7.02
CA LEU A 53 2.21 7.93 5.89
C LEU A 53 2.53 9.26 5.20
N CYS A 54 2.82 10.32 5.96
CA CYS A 54 3.28 11.60 5.43
C CYS A 54 4.60 11.44 4.66
N GLY A 55 5.56 10.69 5.19
CA GLY A 55 6.79 10.32 4.50
C GLY A 55 6.53 9.55 3.21
N CYS A 56 5.66 8.54 3.24
CA CYS A 56 5.25 7.78 2.05
C CYS A 56 4.61 8.69 0.99
N ALA A 57 3.72 9.60 1.39
CA ALA A 57 3.09 10.55 0.48
C ALA A 57 4.14 11.46 -0.19
N ALA A 58 5.10 11.98 0.56
CA ALA A 58 6.20 12.79 0.01
C ALA A 58 7.06 11.99 -0.98
N LEU A 59 7.41 10.75 -0.63
CA LEU A 59 8.21 9.86 -1.50
C LEU A 59 7.46 9.49 -2.77
N VAL A 60 6.17 9.17 -2.65
CA VAL A 60 5.30 8.87 -3.78
C VAL A 60 5.17 10.08 -4.68
N PHE A 61 4.91 11.26 -4.11
CA PHE A 61 4.85 12.50 -4.88
C PHE A 61 6.11 12.71 -5.70
N GLU A 62 7.29 12.67 -5.06
CA GLU A 62 8.55 12.91 -5.76
C GLU A 62 8.83 11.81 -6.80
N ALA A 63 8.54 10.54 -6.47
CA ALA A 63 8.67 9.41 -7.39
C ALA A 63 7.65 9.43 -8.55
N GLY A 64 6.48 10.04 -8.40
CA GLY A 64 5.54 10.26 -9.51
C GLY A 64 5.95 11.46 -10.37
N SER A 65 6.45 12.51 -9.72
CA SER A 65 6.69 13.82 -10.31
C SER A 65 7.75 13.86 -11.41
N ALA A 66 8.72 12.93 -11.38
CA ALA A 66 9.81 12.87 -12.36
C ALA A 66 9.38 12.26 -13.72
N GLY A 67 8.08 12.28 -14.04
CA GLY A 67 7.51 11.98 -15.36
C GLY A 67 7.46 10.51 -15.77
N LEU A 68 6.48 9.77 -15.25
CA LEU A 68 6.07 8.51 -15.87
C LEU A 68 5.25 8.82 -17.12
N GLY A 69 5.60 8.20 -18.25
CA GLY A 69 4.78 8.31 -19.45
C GLY A 69 3.47 7.52 -19.32
N PRO A 70 2.51 7.75 -20.23
CA PRO A 70 1.19 7.13 -20.17
C PRO A 70 1.21 5.61 -20.13
N ARG A 71 2.08 4.99 -20.93
CA ARG A 71 2.20 3.52 -20.98
C ARG A 71 2.79 3.00 -19.67
N ALA A 72 3.81 3.66 -19.14
CA ALA A 72 4.39 3.29 -17.85
C ALA A 72 3.37 3.37 -16.70
N VAL A 73 2.52 4.42 -16.67
CA VAL A 73 1.43 4.58 -15.69
C VAL A 73 0.41 3.46 -15.80
N ALA A 74 -0.05 3.14 -17.01
CA ALA A 74 -1.03 2.08 -17.22
C ALA A 74 -0.49 0.69 -16.83
N VAL A 75 0.74 0.38 -17.24
CA VAL A 75 1.40 -0.89 -16.90
C VAL A 75 1.61 -1.02 -15.40
N LEU A 76 2.05 0.05 -14.72
CA LEU A 76 2.17 0.06 -13.27
C LEU A 76 0.82 -0.21 -12.61
N GLY A 77 -0.26 0.42 -13.09
CA GLY A 77 -1.62 0.22 -12.57
C GLY A 77 -2.09 -1.23 -12.71
N VAL A 78 -1.87 -1.85 -13.86
CA VAL A 78 -2.24 -3.25 -14.07
C VAL A 78 -1.38 -4.19 -13.24
N LEU A 79 -0.06 -3.99 -13.17
CA LEU A 79 0.81 -4.81 -12.31
C LEU A 79 0.41 -4.71 -10.84
N VAL A 80 0.11 -3.50 -10.35
CA VAL A 80 -0.42 -3.26 -8.99
C VAL A 80 -1.75 -3.99 -8.78
N ALA A 81 -2.65 -4.01 -9.77
CA ALA A 81 -3.91 -4.77 -9.70
C ALA A 81 -3.67 -6.27 -9.59
N ILE A 82 -2.81 -6.83 -10.45
CA ILE A 82 -2.40 -8.24 -10.43
C ILE A 82 -1.88 -8.59 -9.05
N ASN A 83 -0.94 -7.80 -8.53
CA ASN A 83 -0.30 -8.07 -7.25
C ASN A 83 -1.25 -7.90 -6.06
N SER A 84 -2.21 -6.98 -6.17
CA SER A 84 -3.26 -6.80 -5.14
C SER A 84 -4.18 -8.02 -5.07
N VAL A 85 -4.46 -8.68 -6.20
CA VAL A 85 -5.19 -9.95 -6.21
C VAL A 85 -4.35 -11.08 -5.61
N LEU A 86 -3.05 -11.13 -5.90
CA LEU A 86 -2.13 -12.09 -5.25
C LEU A 86 -2.19 -11.96 -3.72
N ARG A 87 -2.18 -10.73 -3.20
CA ARG A 87 -2.34 -10.46 -1.76
C ARG A 87 -3.71 -10.86 -1.24
N PHE A 88 -4.78 -10.65 -2.01
CA PHE A 88 -6.12 -11.08 -1.60
C PHE A 88 -6.21 -12.59 -1.43
N ILE A 89 -5.54 -13.36 -2.30
CA ILE A 89 -5.49 -14.82 -2.18
C ILE A 89 -4.81 -15.25 -0.87
N GLU A 90 -3.72 -14.59 -0.49
CA GLU A 90 -3.04 -14.80 0.80
C GLU A 90 -3.95 -14.49 2.00
N VAL A 91 -4.70 -13.37 1.96
CA VAL A 91 -5.62 -13.01 3.06
C VAL A 91 -6.80 -14.00 3.15
N ALA A 92 -7.29 -14.49 2.01
CA ALA A 92 -8.41 -15.42 1.95
C ALA A 92 -8.02 -16.87 2.30
N LEU A 93 -6.80 -17.28 1.94
CA LEU A 93 -6.19 -18.54 2.33
C LEU A 93 -4.83 -18.24 2.95
N PRO A 94 -4.76 -18.09 4.29
CA PRO A 94 -3.51 -17.82 4.98
C PRO A 94 -2.49 -18.88 4.57
N GLY A 95 -1.43 -18.43 3.88
CA GLY A 95 -0.32 -19.29 3.55
C GLY A 95 0.34 -19.80 4.83
N PRO A 96 0.98 -20.98 4.81
CA PRO A 96 1.80 -21.39 5.94
C PRO A 96 2.91 -20.35 6.19
N GLY A 97 3.20 -20.09 7.47
CA GLY A 97 4.41 -19.38 7.94
C GLY A 97 4.77 -18.07 7.22
N GLY A 98 3.86 -17.11 7.09
CA GLY A 98 4.23 -15.75 6.65
C GLY A 98 4.62 -15.61 5.18
N PHE A 99 4.46 -16.66 4.37
CA PHE A 99 4.69 -16.59 2.93
C PHE A 99 3.68 -15.67 2.26
N THR A 100 4.20 -14.71 1.48
CA THR A 100 3.39 -13.82 0.65
C THR A 100 3.90 -13.76 -0.79
N PRO A 101 3.08 -14.09 -1.79
CA PRO A 101 3.52 -14.14 -3.19
C PRO A 101 3.77 -12.74 -3.79
N ILE A 102 3.43 -11.66 -3.08
CA ILE A 102 3.48 -10.30 -3.60
C ILE A 102 4.91 -9.81 -3.85
N PHE A 103 5.88 -10.28 -3.05
CA PHE A 103 7.27 -9.83 -3.14
C PHE A 103 7.93 -10.28 -4.43
N ALA A 104 7.59 -11.47 -4.94
CA ALA A 104 8.17 -11.95 -6.19
C ALA A 104 7.89 -10.96 -7.33
N LEU A 105 6.65 -10.51 -7.50
CA LEU A 105 6.31 -9.57 -8.57
C LEU A 105 6.89 -8.16 -8.32
N ILE A 106 6.97 -7.70 -7.07
CA ILE A 106 7.63 -6.43 -6.73
C ILE A 106 9.12 -6.46 -7.11
N ILE A 107 9.82 -7.53 -6.71
CA ILE A 107 11.26 -7.73 -6.96
C ILE A 107 11.52 -7.83 -8.46
N LEU A 108 10.78 -8.67 -9.17
CA LEU A 108 10.95 -8.87 -10.62
C LEU A 108 10.65 -7.60 -11.41
N THR A 109 9.64 -6.82 -10.99
CA THR A 109 9.31 -5.52 -11.59
C THR A 109 10.40 -4.49 -11.35
N GLY A 110 10.90 -4.37 -10.11
CA GLY A 110 12.03 -3.48 -9.78
C GLY A 110 13.29 -3.85 -10.56
N ARG A 111 13.57 -5.15 -10.69
CA ARG A 111 14.70 -5.66 -11.46
C ARG A 111 14.56 -5.40 -12.97
N ALA A 112 13.34 -5.51 -13.51
CA ALA A 112 13.06 -5.31 -14.94
C ALA A 112 13.04 -3.82 -15.33
N TYR A 113 12.32 -2.99 -14.57
CA TYR A 113 11.99 -1.61 -14.92
C TYR A 113 12.76 -0.55 -14.11
N GLY A 114 13.57 -0.98 -13.15
CA GLY A 114 14.46 -0.13 -12.36
C GLY A 114 13.89 0.30 -11.00
N PRO A 115 14.72 0.97 -10.19
CA PRO A 115 14.46 1.20 -8.77
C PRO A 115 13.21 2.06 -8.52
N ARG A 116 13.01 3.11 -9.32
CA ARG A 116 11.85 3.99 -9.18
C ARG A 116 10.53 3.27 -9.47
N PHE A 117 10.49 2.45 -10.52
CA PHE A 117 9.29 1.69 -10.86
C PHE A 117 9.03 0.61 -9.81
N GLY A 118 10.07 -0.08 -9.33
CA GLY A 118 9.98 -1.04 -8.23
C GLY A 118 9.49 -0.41 -6.92
N PHE A 119 9.99 0.77 -6.58
CA PHE A 119 9.54 1.54 -5.42
C PHE A 119 8.04 1.81 -5.47
N LEU A 120 7.56 2.37 -6.59
CA LEU A 120 6.14 2.66 -6.77
C LEU A 120 5.29 1.39 -6.81
N MET A 121 5.80 0.32 -7.43
CA MET A 121 5.14 -0.98 -7.47
C MET A 121 4.90 -1.53 -6.06
N GLY A 122 5.92 -1.52 -5.21
CA GLY A 122 5.81 -1.92 -3.81
C GLY A 122 4.80 -1.06 -3.05
N MET A 123 5.00 0.26 -3.04
CA MET A 123 4.16 1.16 -2.26
C MET A 123 2.68 1.10 -2.68
N LEU A 124 2.39 1.14 -3.98
CA LEU A 124 1.02 1.17 -4.50
C LEU A 124 0.33 -0.19 -4.40
N THR A 125 1.06 -1.31 -4.49
CA THR A 125 0.50 -2.64 -4.21
C THR A 125 -0.11 -2.66 -2.82
N LEU A 126 0.63 -2.22 -1.80
CA LEU A 126 0.18 -2.33 -0.41
C LEU A 126 -1.03 -1.42 -0.15
N VAL A 127 -1.04 -0.20 -0.65
CA VAL A 127 -2.20 0.71 -0.55
C VAL A 127 -3.44 0.13 -1.24
N VAL A 128 -3.31 -0.20 -2.53
CA VAL A 128 -4.46 -0.65 -3.34
C VAL A 128 -5.03 -1.93 -2.75
N SER A 129 -4.18 -2.88 -2.40
CA SER A 129 -4.63 -4.13 -1.81
C SER A 129 -5.25 -3.93 -0.42
N ALA A 130 -4.71 -3.05 0.43
CA ALA A 130 -5.32 -2.77 1.73
C ALA A 130 -6.71 -2.13 1.60
N VAL A 131 -6.91 -1.25 0.62
CA VAL A 131 -8.23 -0.70 0.31
C VAL A 131 -9.19 -1.81 -0.16
N VAL A 132 -8.70 -2.77 -0.96
CA VAL A 132 -9.52 -3.87 -1.48
C VAL A 132 -9.84 -4.92 -0.41
N THR A 133 -8.90 -5.23 0.49
CA THR A 133 -9.05 -6.28 1.51
C THR A 133 -9.54 -5.76 2.85
N GLY A 134 -9.68 -4.43 3.01
CA GLY A 134 -9.99 -3.80 4.30
C GLY A 134 -8.82 -3.83 5.30
N GLY A 135 -7.58 -4.00 4.82
CA GLY A 135 -6.37 -4.12 5.63
C GLY A 135 -5.67 -2.79 5.96
N VAL A 136 -6.40 -1.67 6.00
CA VAL A 136 -5.83 -0.36 6.34
C VAL A 136 -5.79 -0.21 7.85
N GLY A 137 -4.64 0.23 8.36
CA GLY A 137 -4.43 0.52 9.76
C GLY A 137 -3.08 1.19 9.99
N PRO A 138 -2.69 1.44 11.24
CA PRO A 138 -1.43 2.11 11.59
C PRO A 138 -0.18 1.39 11.06
N TRP A 139 -0.27 0.07 10.82
CA TRP A 139 0.80 -0.75 10.23
C TRP A 139 0.97 -0.53 8.72
N LEU A 140 -0.08 -0.12 8.00
CA LEU A 140 -0.07 -0.06 6.54
C LEU A 140 1.04 0.84 5.99
N PRO A 141 1.27 2.06 6.51
CA PRO A 141 2.36 2.93 6.06
C PRO A 141 3.75 2.26 6.16
N TYR A 142 3.98 1.46 7.21
CA TYR A 142 5.20 0.68 7.35
C TYR A 142 5.29 -0.40 6.28
N GLN A 143 4.21 -1.18 6.07
CA GLN A 143 4.15 -2.19 5.02
C GLN A 143 4.43 -1.60 3.62
N MET A 144 3.80 -0.46 3.33
CA MET A 144 3.99 0.31 2.11
C MET A 144 5.45 0.69 1.90
N LEU A 145 6.08 1.28 2.92
CA LEU A 145 7.45 1.76 2.83
C LEU A 145 8.45 0.62 2.68
N THR A 146 8.34 -0.42 3.49
CA THR A 146 9.25 -1.56 3.43
C THR A 146 9.11 -2.31 2.09
N ALA A 147 7.88 -2.51 1.60
CA ALA A 147 7.66 -3.08 0.27
C ALA A 147 8.23 -2.19 -0.86
N ALA A 148 8.18 -0.87 -0.69
CA ALA A 148 8.80 0.06 -1.62
C ALA A 148 10.33 -0.04 -1.61
N TRP A 149 10.95 -0.21 -0.44
CA TRP A 149 12.39 -0.48 -0.34
C TRP A 149 12.80 -1.82 -0.98
N VAL A 150 11.99 -2.87 -0.83
CA VAL A 150 12.19 -4.15 -1.53
C VAL A 150 12.26 -3.93 -3.05
N GLY A 151 11.28 -3.24 -3.63
CA GLY A 151 11.24 -2.97 -5.07
C GLY A 151 12.32 -2.01 -5.55
N LEU A 152 12.66 -1.00 -4.74
CA LEU A 152 13.74 -0.03 -5.01
C LEU A 152 15.08 -0.74 -5.09
N THR A 153 15.44 -1.49 -4.06
CA THR A 153 16.73 -2.17 -3.95
C THR A 153 16.85 -3.30 -4.98
N ALA A 154 15.75 -3.94 -5.38
CA ALA A 154 15.73 -4.90 -6.49
C ALA A 154 16.21 -4.27 -7.81
N GLY A 155 15.89 -3.00 -8.02
CA GLY A 155 16.35 -2.24 -9.19
C GLY A 155 17.81 -1.79 -9.14
N TRP A 156 18.44 -1.85 -7.97
CA TRP A 156 19.87 -1.57 -7.76
C TRP A 156 20.77 -2.79 -7.93
N LEU A 157 20.20 -4.01 -8.01
CA LEU A 157 21.03 -5.20 -8.23
C LEU A 157 21.88 -5.03 -9.50
N PRO A 158 23.19 -5.35 -9.42
CA PRO A 158 24.08 -5.29 -10.56
C PRO A 158 23.50 -6.06 -11.75
N ARG A 159 23.52 -5.44 -12.93
CA ARG A 159 23.25 -6.16 -14.17
C ARG A 159 24.54 -6.87 -14.55
N GLY A 160 24.50 -8.20 -14.65
CA GLY A 160 25.64 -8.98 -15.14
C GLY A 160 26.12 -8.38 -16.48
N ARG A 161 27.44 -8.23 -16.63
CA ARG A 161 28.08 -7.66 -17.83
C ARG A 161 28.29 -8.69 -18.96
N GLY A 162 27.75 -9.90 -18.82
CA GLY A 162 27.88 -10.98 -19.81
C GLY A 162 26.73 -11.02 -20.83
N PRO A 163 26.84 -11.85 -21.89
CA PRO A 163 25.82 -12.05 -22.93
C PRO A 163 24.55 -12.79 -22.41
N ASP A 164 24.26 -12.68 -21.12
CA ASP A 164 23.25 -13.49 -20.46
C ASP A 164 21.86 -13.15 -20.98
N ARG A 165 21.24 -14.17 -21.59
CA ARG A 165 19.84 -14.16 -21.97
C ARG A 165 18.99 -13.65 -20.81
N PRO A 166 17.93 -12.85 -21.07
CA PRO A 166 17.01 -12.40 -20.03
C PRO A 166 16.54 -13.58 -19.16
N GLY A 167 16.88 -13.60 -17.87
CA GLY A 167 16.46 -14.66 -16.94
C GLY A 167 17.40 -15.88 -16.87
N GLY A 168 18.71 -15.70 -17.01
CA GLY A 168 19.69 -16.76 -16.74
C GLY A 168 19.60 -17.32 -15.31
N ARG A 169 19.99 -18.59 -15.12
CA ARG A 169 19.89 -19.29 -13.82
C ARG A 169 20.58 -18.53 -12.68
N ALA A 170 21.77 -17.98 -12.91
CA ALA A 170 22.51 -17.22 -11.90
C ALA A 170 21.76 -15.96 -11.45
N GLU A 171 21.14 -15.23 -12.38
CA GLU A 171 20.30 -14.08 -12.07
C GLU A 171 19.08 -14.47 -11.23
N VAL A 172 18.42 -15.58 -11.60
CA VAL A 172 17.26 -16.08 -10.87
C VAL A 172 17.63 -16.54 -9.46
N TRP A 173 18.75 -17.25 -9.29
CA TRP A 173 19.25 -17.64 -7.96
C TRP A 173 19.65 -16.43 -7.12
N GLY A 174 20.30 -15.43 -7.72
CA GLY A 174 20.61 -14.17 -7.04
C GLY A 174 19.34 -13.43 -6.58
N LEU A 175 18.29 -13.43 -7.41
CA LEU A 175 16.99 -12.87 -7.05
C LEU A 175 16.29 -13.69 -5.96
N ALA A 176 16.38 -15.03 -5.99
CA ALA A 176 15.83 -15.90 -4.95
C ALA A 176 16.52 -15.66 -3.60
N ALA A 177 17.85 -15.56 -3.57
CA ALA A 177 18.60 -15.21 -2.36
C ALA A 177 18.26 -13.81 -1.86
N PHE A 178 18.15 -12.84 -2.77
CA PHE A 178 17.70 -11.49 -2.45
C PHE A 178 16.29 -11.46 -1.87
N GLY A 179 15.36 -12.24 -2.43
CA GLY A 179 14.00 -12.40 -1.92
C GLY A 179 13.94 -13.09 -0.56
N ALA A 180 14.82 -14.07 -0.30
CA ALA A 180 14.96 -14.68 1.02
C ALA A 180 15.43 -13.65 2.06
N ALA A 181 16.48 -12.89 1.72
CA ALA A 181 17.03 -11.84 2.59
C ALA A 181 15.98 -10.77 2.91
N TRP A 182 15.21 -10.32 1.91
CA TRP A 182 14.10 -9.39 2.14
C TRP A 182 12.90 -10.02 2.83
N GLY A 183 12.68 -11.33 2.74
CA GLY A 183 11.66 -12.01 3.55
C GLY A 183 11.93 -11.83 5.05
N ILE A 184 13.18 -12.09 5.46
CA ILE A 184 13.64 -11.86 6.83
C ILE A 184 13.66 -10.35 7.15
N GLY A 185 14.23 -9.54 6.27
CA GLY A 185 14.36 -8.09 6.48
C GLY A 185 13.02 -7.37 6.60
N TYR A 186 12.02 -7.78 5.81
CA TYR A 186 10.67 -7.25 5.91
C TYR A 186 10.04 -7.59 7.26
N GLY A 187 10.11 -8.85 7.68
CA GLY A 187 9.57 -9.29 8.96
C GLY A 187 10.28 -8.67 10.16
N LEU A 188 11.61 -8.51 10.10
CA LEU A 188 12.40 -7.78 11.10
C LEU A 188 11.92 -6.34 11.24
N LEU A 189 11.75 -5.60 10.13
CA LEU A 189 11.25 -4.23 10.16
C LEU A 189 9.81 -4.15 10.68
N MET A 190 8.93 -5.06 10.24
CA MET A 190 7.56 -5.12 10.75
C MET A 190 7.52 -5.41 12.24
N THR A 191 8.39 -6.30 12.74
CA THR A 191 8.51 -6.62 14.17
C THR A 191 9.02 -5.42 14.95
N LEU A 192 10.01 -4.70 14.40
CA LEU A 192 10.55 -3.49 15.00
C LEU A 192 9.50 -2.37 15.13
N TRP A 193 8.51 -2.34 14.23
CA TRP A 193 7.37 -1.44 14.38
C TRP A 193 6.47 -1.82 15.57
N PHE A 194 6.02 -3.08 15.70
CA PHE A 194 4.99 -3.39 16.71
C PHE A 194 5.51 -3.81 18.08
N TRP A 195 6.72 -4.34 18.18
CA TRP A 195 7.21 -4.90 19.44
C TRP A 195 7.08 -3.95 20.65
N PRO A 196 7.17 -2.60 20.55
CA PRO A 196 7.03 -1.73 21.72
C PRO A 196 5.61 -1.66 22.24
N PHE A 197 4.63 -1.94 21.37
CA PHE A 197 3.22 -1.97 21.72
C PHE A 197 2.78 -3.34 22.24
N ILE A 198 3.60 -4.37 22.02
CA ILE A 198 3.41 -5.72 22.54
C ILE A 198 4.12 -5.88 23.88
N ASP A 199 5.37 -5.44 24.02
CA ASP A 199 6.11 -5.51 25.28
C ASP A 199 6.66 -4.13 25.65
N ALA A 200 5.76 -3.25 26.10
CA ALA A 200 6.10 -1.89 26.51
C ALA A 200 7.08 -1.84 27.68
N GLY A 201 7.14 -2.88 28.51
CA GLY A 201 8.08 -3.01 29.62
C GLY A 201 9.50 -3.27 29.12
N ALA A 202 9.70 -4.28 28.26
CA ALA A 202 11.01 -4.59 27.71
C ALA A 202 11.50 -3.52 26.71
N ALA A 203 10.60 -2.94 25.92
CA ALA A 203 10.93 -1.87 24.97
C ALA A 203 11.14 -0.51 25.66
N GLY A 204 10.46 -0.26 26.78
CA GLY A 204 10.56 0.98 27.56
C GLY A 204 11.65 0.96 28.65
N ALA A 205 12.32 -0.18 28.86
CA ALA A 205 13.35 -0.32 29.89
C ALA A 205 14.54 0.61 29.62
N ALA A 206 14.82 1.51 30.55
CA ALA A 206 15.96 2.41 30.52
C ALA A 206 17.27 1.64 30.21
N GLY A 207 18.12 2.20 29.37
CA GLY A 207 19.37 1.57 28.97
C GLY A 207 19.97 2.18 27.71
N SER A 208 21.13 1.66 27.31
CA SER A 208 21.77 2.03 26.05
C SER A 208 21.01 1.46 24.85
N VAL A 209 21.22 2.06 23.67
CA VAL A 209 20.71 1.54 22.38
C VAL A 209 21.12 0.08 22.16
N THR A 210 22.31 -0.31 22.63
CA THR A 210 22.80 -1.69 22.54
C THR A 210 21.99 -2.65 23.40
N ALA A 211 21.57 -2.25 24.60
CA ALA A 211 20.72 -3.07 25.45
C ALA A 211 19.32 -3.22 24.87
N ALA A 212 18.75 -2.14 24.30
CA ALA A 212 17.47 -2.19 23.60
C ALA A 212 17.52 -3.12 22.37
N ALA A 213 18.60 -3.04 21.58
CA ALA A 213 18.82 -3.93 20.44
C ALA A 213 18.95 -5.40 20.85
N ALA A 214 19.60 -5.70 21.98
CA ALA A 214 19.69 -7.05 22.50
C ALA A 214 18.31 -7.61 22.92
N ARG A 215 17.48 -6.81 23.60
CA ARG A 215 16.10 -7.19 23.96
C ARG A 215 15.25 -7.44 22.72
N PHE A 216 15.35 -6.55 21.73
CA PHE A 216 14.68 -6.73 20.45
C PHE A 216 15.13 -8.01 19.75
N ALA A 217 16.43 -8.31 19.72
CA ALA A 217 16.95 -9.52 19.08
C ALA A 217 16.40 -10.81 19.73
N VAL A 218 16.33 -10.85 21.06
CA VAL A 218 15.72 -11.97 21.80
C VAL A 218 14.22 -12.08 21.47
N PHE A 219 13.50 -10.96 21.51
CA PHE A 219 12.08 -10.91 21.17
C PHE A 219 11.83 -11.41 19.74
N TYR A 220 12.58 -10.91 18.76
CA TYR A 220 12.50 -11.29 17.35
C TYR A 220 12.77 -12.79 17.14
N ALA A 221 13.85 -13.30 17.74
CA ALA A 221 14.21 -14.70 17.66
C ALA A 221 13.12 -15.62 18.23
N ALA A 222 12.50 -15.22 19.34
CA ALA A 222 11.47 -16.02 20.01
C ALA A 222 10.09 -15.93 19.33
N SER A 223 9.74 -14.79 18.73
CA SER A 223 8.37 -14.52 18.27
C SER A 223 8.18 -14.58 16.76
N SER A 224 9.18 -14.15 15.97
CA SER A 224 8.98 -13.83 14.55
C SER A 224 9.94 -14.54 13.59
N LEU A 225 11.14 -14.90 14.06
CA LEU A 225 12.18 -15.48 13.19
C LEU A 225 11.71 -16.73 12.43
N ALA A 226 11.05 -17.69 13.11
CA ALA A 226 10.58 -18.92 12.46
C ALA A 226 9.53 -18.64 11.37
N TRP A 227 8.63 -17.70 11.65
CA TRP A 227 7.61 -17.25 10.69
C TRP A 227 8.26 -16.58 9.47
N ASP A 228 9.21 -15.69 9.70
CA ASP A 228 9.90 -14.98 8.63
C ASP A 228 10.81 -15.89 7.79
N LEU A 229 11.45 -16.89 8.40
CA LEU A 229 12.24 -17.89 7.69
C LEU A 229 11.39 -18.72 6.73
N PHE A 230 10.18 -19.09 7.14
CA PHE A 230 9.26 -19.79 6.25
C PHE A 230 8.82 -18.89 5.10
N GLY A 231 8.48 -17.64 5.38
CA GLY A 231 8.15 -16.65 4.36
C GLY A 231 9.29 -16.41 3.37
N ALA A 232 10.52 -16.29 3.87
CA ALA A 232 11.75 -16.17 3.09
C ALA A 232 11.98 -17.37 2.18
N ALA A 233 11.81 -18.60 2.70
CA ALA A 233 11.93 -19.82 1.92
C ALA A 233 10.88 -19.89 0.81
N GLY A 234 9.62 -19.55 1.11
CA GLY A 234 8.55 -19.50 0.12
C GLY A 234 8.81 -18.47 -0.99
N ASN A 235 9.31 -17.28 -0.63
CA ASN A 235 9.68 -16.23 -1.60
C ASN A 235 10.84 -16.68 -2.49
N ALA A 236 11.87 -17.29 -1.91
CA ALA A 236 13.02 -17.82 -2.64
C ALA A 236 12.58 -18.92 -3.62
N ALA A 237 11.74 -19.85 -3.17
CA ALA A 237 11.19 -20.91 -4.02
C ALA A 237 10.36 -20.34 -5.16
N LEU A 238 9.48 -19.38 -4.88
CA LEU A 238 8.66 -18.72 -5.91
C LEU A 238 9.53 -18.02 -6.96
N LEU A 239 10.56 -17.29 -6.52
CA LEU A 239 11.50 -16.63 -7.43
C LEU A 239 12.34 -17.64 -8.22
N ALA A 240 12.79 -18.74 -7.60
CA ALA A 240 13.56 -19.78 -8.28
C ALA A 240 12.74 -20.48 -9.38
N LEU A 241 11.46 -20.76 -9.11
CA LEU A 241 10.57 -21.46 -10.04
C LEU A 241 9.99 -20.55 -11.12
N ALA A 242 9.63 -19.31 -10.77
CA ALA A 242 8.88 -18.39 -11.63
C ALA A 242 9.70 -17.23 -12.19
N GLY A 243 10.87 -16.95 -11.60
CA GLY A 243 11.62 -15.73 -11.85
C GLY A 243 12.04 -15.60 -13.30
N ALA A 244 12.60 -16.66 -13.90
CA ALA A 244 13.01 -16.65 -15.30
C ALA A 244 11.88 -16.27 -16.28
N PRO A 245 10.76 -17.02 -16.36
CA PRO A 245 9.71 -16.74 -17.35
C PRO A 245 9.05 -15.37 -17.13
N VAL A 246 8.80 -14.99 -15.87
CA VAL A 246 8.17 -13.69 -15.54
C VAL A 246 9.12 -12.53 -15.85
N LEU A 247 10.40 -12.64 -15.49
CA LEU A 247 11.39 -11.59 -15.78
C LEU A 247 11.60 -11.41 -17.28
N ALA A 248 11.64 -12.52 -18.04
CA ALA A 248 11.72 -12.48 -19.49
C ALA A 248 10.48 -11.84 -20.12
N ALA A 249 9.28 -12.08 -19.58
CA ALA A 249 8.05 -11.43 -20.02
C ALA A 249 8.08 -9.91 -19.79
N LEU A 250 8.43 -9.48 -18.57
CA LEU A 250 8.53 -8.06 -18.23
C LEU A 250 9.57 -7.34 -19.11
N ARG A 251 10.77 -7.92 -19.25
CA ARG A 251 11.84 -7.33 -20.09
C ARG A 251 11.49 -7.25 -21.56
N ARG A 252 10.74 -8.22 -22.10
CA ARG A 252 10.24 -8.16 -23.49
C ARG A 252 9.29 -6.98 -23.71
N MET A 253 8.53 -6.59 -22.69
CA MET A 253 7.60 -5.47 -22.78
C MET A 253 8.28 -4.10 -22.55
N ALA A 254 9.42 -4.07 -21.85
CA ALA A 254 10.10 -2.82 -21.48
C ALA A 254 10.35 -1.85 -22.66
N PRO A 255 10.88 -2.28 -23.83
CA PRO A 255 11.10 -1.38 -24.97
C PRO A 255 9.80 -0.74 -25.47
N ARG A 256 8.71 -1.52 -25.55
CA ARG A 256 7.40 -1.04 -26.03
C ARG A 256 6.80 0.03 -25.12
N ILE A 257 7.08 -0.06 -23.82
CA ILE A 257 6.62 0.89 -22.82
C ILE A 257 7.49 2.15 -22.84
N PHE A 258 8.80 1.99 -22.63
CA PHE A 258 9.69 3.10 -22.33
C PHE A 258 10.26 3.79 -23.57
N ASP A 259 10.47 3.11 -24.68
CA ASP A 259 10.99 3.74 -25.91
C ASP A 259 9.92 4.61 -26.55
N ALA A 260 8.69 4.11 -26.59
CA ALA A 260 7.56 4.82 -27.14
C ALA A 260 7.20 6.06 -26.29
N ASP A 261 7.23 5.94 -24.96
CA ASP A 261 7.09 7.10 -24.06
C ASP A 261 8.23 8.10 -24.25
N ARG A 262 9.50 7.66 -24.39
CA ARG A 262 10.63 8.56 -24.66
C ARG A 262 10.46 9.34 -25.97
N ARG A 263 9.98 8.69 -27.04
CA ARG A 263 9.70 9.34 -28.33
C ARG A 263 8.57 10.35 -28.25
N LEU A 264 7.48 10.01 -27.54
CA LEU A 264 6.37 10.93 -27.29
C LEU A 264 6.86 12.20 -26.60
N MET A 265 7.64 12.05 -25.52
CA MET A 265 8.17 13.18 -24.74
C MET A 265 9.15 14.04 -25.53
N ALA A 266 9.98 13.43 -26.38
CA ALA A 266 10.88 14.15 -27.28
C ALA A 266 10.10 15.00 -28.29
N GLY A 267 9.03 14.44 -28.88
CA GLY A 267 8.15 15.16 -29.81
C GLY A 267 7.45 16.35 -29.16
N THR A 268 6.87 16.18 -27.97
CA THR A 268 6.20 17.27 -27.26
C THR A 268 7.17 18.39 -26.87
N ARG A 269 8.38 18.04 -26.45
CA ARG A 269 9.43 19.03 -26.13
C ARG A 269 9.90 19.80 -27.38
N ALA A 270 10.01 19.13 -28.53
CA ALA A 270 10.33 19.78 -29.79
C ALA A 270 9.22 20.74 -30.24
N GLN A 271 7.96 20.38 -30.02
CA GLN A 271 6.81 21.24 -30.33
C GLN A 271 6.72 22.47 -29.41
N ALA A 272 7.02 22.32 -28.12
CA ALA A 272 7.06 23.43 -27.16
C ALA A 272 8.21 24.42 -27.40
N LEU A 273 9.28 23.99 -28.06
CA LEU A 273 10.43 24.83 -28.42
C LEU A 273 10.30 25.50 -29.78
N ARG A 274 9.25 25.17 -30.57
CA ARG A 274 8.98 25.91 -31.80
C ARG A 274 8.57 27.34 -31.42
N PRO A 275 9.26 28.39 -31.90
CA PRO A 275 8.80 29.74 -31.71
C PRO A 275 7.39 29.81 -32.30
N ALA A 276 6.47 30.42 -31.57
CA ALA A 276 5.14 30.75 -32.08
C ALA A 276 5.35 31.64 -33.31
N HIS A 277 5.44 31.03 -34.50
CA HIS A 277 5.35 31.77 -35.73
C HIS A 277 3.96 32.37 -35.69
N GLY A 278 3.91 33.67 -35.44
CA GLY A 278 2.68 34.43 -35.47
C GLY A 278 1.97 34.05 -36.76
N SER A 279 0.77 33.51 -36.61
CA SER A 279 -0.19 33.42 -37.70
C SER A 279 -0.45 34.86 -38.14
N ARG A 280 0.41 35.39 -39.01
CA ARG A 280 0.12 36.58 -39.80
C ARG A 280 -1.14 36.22 -40.56
N GLY A 281 -2.23 36.90 -40.21
CA GLY A 281 -3.47 36.82 -40.93
C GLY A 281 -3.20 37.14 -42.39
N THR A 282 -3.26 36.11 -43.22
CA THR A 282 -3.62 36.28 -44.62
C THR A 282 -5.14 36.24 -44.64
N GLY A 283 -5.74 37.41 -44.74
CA GLY A 283 -7.15 37.54 -45.07
C GLY A 283 -7.44 36.79 -46.38
N GLY A 284 -8.61 36.19 -46.45
CA GLY A 284 -9.05 35.53 -47.67
C GLY A 284 -10.09 34.46 -47.40
N SER A 285 -11.34 34.83 -47.72
CA SER A 285 -12.49 33.96 -47.95
C SER A 285 -13.25 33.50 -46.72
N GLU A 286 -14.21 34.35 -46.36
CA GLU A 286 -15.50 33.99 -45.78
C GLU A 286 -16.09 32.83 -46.60
N VAL A 287 -15.87 31.61 -46.13
CA VAL A 287 -16.51 30.40 -46.68
C VAL A 287 -17.94 30.41 -46.18
N ASP A 288 -18.84 30.55 -47.14
CA ASP A 288 -20.29 30.41 -47.04
C ASP A 288 -20.66 29.26 -46.10
N ALA A 289 -21.31 29.58 -44.98
CA ALA A 289 -21.88 28.60 -44.09
C ALA A 289 -23.03 27.90 -44.83
N PRO A 290 -23.04 26.56 -44.95
CA PRO A 290 -24.21 25.88 -45.51
C PRO A 290 -25.40 26.13 -44.58
N ARG A 291 -26.39 26.89 -45.08
CA ARG A 291 -27.73 26.99 -44.48
C ARG A 291 -28.39 25.62 -44.57
N GLY A 292 -28.13 24.80 -43.57
CA GLY A 292 -28.83 23.56 -43.29
C GLY A 292 -28.93 23.45 -41.78
N ALA A 293 -29.97 24.07 -41.21
CA ALA A 293 -30.33 23.78 -39.83
C ALA A 293 -30.62 22.27 -39.75
N PRO A 294 -29.97 21.52 -38.82
CA PRO A 294 -30.40 20.14 -38.59
C PRO A 294 -31.87 20.18 -38.15
N PRO A 295 -32.72 19.24 -38.61
CA PRO A 295 -34.09 19.17 -38.11
C PRO A 295 -34.03 19.09 -36.59
N SER A 296 -34.83 19.92 -35.94
CA SER A 296 -35.09 19.83 -34.51
C SER A 296 -35.38 18.37 -34.17
N PRO A 297 -34.70 17.78 -33.17
CA PRO A 297 -34.97 16.41 -32.79
C PRO A 297 -36.45 16.37 -32.41
N THR A 298 -37.24 15.66 -33.21
CA THR A 298 -38.60 15.30 -32.89
C THR A 298 -38.59 14.75 -31.47
N ALA A 299 -39.44 15.33 -30.63
CA ALA A 299 -39.63 14.91 -29.26
C ALA A 299 -40.08 13.45 -29.27
N VAL A 300 -39.10 12.55 -29.24
CA VAL A 300 -39.32 11.18 -28.79
C VAL A 300 -39.63 11.34 -27.33
N ASP A 301 -40.92 11.26 -27.00
CA ASP A 301 -41.49 11.06 -25.67
C ASP A 301 -41.06 9.68 -25.11
N ALA A 302 -39.77 9.40 -25.16
CA ALA A 302 -39.14 8.46 -24.28
C ALA A 302 -39.17 9.13 -22.91
N ARG A 303 -40.18 8.78 -22.12
CA ARG A 303 -40.06 8.79 -20.67
C ARG A 303 -38.84 7.94 -20.34
N LEU A 304 -37.66 8.57 -20.38
CA LEU A 304 -36.47 8.10 -19.72
C LEU A 304 -36.91 7.96 -18.28
N ASP A 305 -37.13 6.72 -17.85
CA ASP A 305 -37.13 6.34 -16.45
C ASP A 305 -35.75 6.73 -15.91
N LEU A 306 -35.58 8.01 -15.61
CA LEU A 306 -34.41 8.55 -14.96
C LEU A 306 -34.37 7.79 -13.63
N PRO A 307 -33.33 6.98 -13.38
CA PRO A 307 -33.22 6.26 -12.13
C PRO A 307 -33.42 7.27 -11.00
N ALA A 308 -34.34 6.97 -10.08
CA ALA A 308 -34.64 7.82 -8.93
C ALA A 308 -33.32 8.38 -8.37
N PRO A 309 -33.24 9.68 -8.05
CA PRO A 309 -32.01 10.33 -7.62
C PRO A 309 -31.36 9.46 -6.55
N ARG A 310 -30.19 8.87 -6.88
CA ARG A 310 -29.45 8.03 -5.94
C ARG A 310 -29.32 8.84 -4.67
N ALA A 311 -29.81 8.31 -3.54
CA ALA A 311 -29.66 8.93 -2.23
C ALA A 311 -28.24 9.47 -2.11
N ALA A 312 -28.11 10.77 -1.80
CA ALA A 312 -26.86 11.49 -1.86
C ALA A 312 -25.77 10.68 -1.16
N SER A 313 -24.80 10.19 -1.94
CA SER A 313 -23.65 9.48 -1.38
C SER A 313 -22.97 10.42 -0.38
N PRO A 314 -22.83 10.04 0.89
CA PRO A 314 -22.29 10.92 1.91
C PRO A 314 -20.88 11.40 1.52
N HIS A 315 -20.59 12.68 1.82
CA HIS A 315 -19.37 13.34 1.36
C HIS A 315 -18.12 12.58 1.86
N PRO A 316 -17.18 12.16 0.99
CA PRO A 316 -16.06 11.29 1.39
C PRO A 316 -15.17 11.87 2.50
N ARG A 317 -15.00 13.20 2.49
CA ARG A 317 -14.26 13.92 3.54
C ARG A 317 -14.91 13.80 4.94
N ALA A 318 -16.24 13.74 5.01
CA ALA A 318 -16.94 13.60 6.29
C ALA A 318 -16.70 12.21 6.89
N TRP A 319 -16.66 11.17 6.06
CA TRP A 319 -16.31 9.82 6.49
C TRP A 319 -14.86 9.70 6.95
N VAL A 320 -13.92 10.38 6.28
CA VAL A 320 -12.53 10.45 6.75
C VAL A 320 -12.46 11.15 8.10
N ALA A 321 -13.11 12.31 8.24
CA ALA A 321 -13.15 13.03 9.51
C ALA A 321 -13.77 12.20 10.64
N TRP A 322 -14.86 11.48 10.36
CA TRP A 322 -15.51 10.57 11.31
C TRP A 322 -14.58 9.43 11.74
N LEU A 323 -13.95 8.76 10.78
CA LEU A 323 -13.00 7.67 11.07
C LEU A 323 -11.83 8.18 11.91
N THR A 324 -11.26 9.33 11.56
CA THR A 324 -10.16 9.95 12.31
C THR A 324 -10.60 10.31 13.73
N ALA A 325 -11.80 10.85 13.92
CA ALA A 325 -12.32 11.18 15.24
C ALA A 325 -12.51 9.92 16.11
N VAL A 326 -13.11 8.87 15.57
CA VAL A 326 -13.29 7.60 16.30
C VAL A 326 -11.93 6.97 16.64
N ALA A 327 -10.98 6.96 15.70
CA ALA A 327 -9.65 6.41 15.94
C ALA A 327 -8.87 7.22 16.99
N ALA A 328 -8.92 8.55 16.93
CA ALA A 328 -8.28 9.42 17.91
C ALA A 328 -8.87 9.22 19.31
N LEU A 329 -10.19 9.21 19.44
CA LEU A 329 -10.85 8.99 20.72
C LEU A 329 -10.57 7.59 21.29
N ALA A 330 -10.63 6.55 20.47
CA ALA A 330 -10.31 5.18 20.90
C ALA A 330 -8.85 5.00 21.33
N SER A 331 -7.92 5.74 20.71
CA SER A 331 -6.48 5.64 21.01
C SER A 331 -6.11 6.44 22.26
N THR A 332 -6.75 7.59 22.49
CA THR A 332 -6.46 8.50 23.60
C THR A 332 -7.15 8.13 24.91
N THR A 333 -8.29 7.44 24.84
CA THR A 333 -9.04 7.05 26.05
C THR A 333 -8.82 5.58 26.41
N ARG A 334 -8.70 5.33 27.70
CA ARG A 334 -8.87 3.99 28.30
C ARG A 334 -10.08 3.94 29.23
N HIS A 335 -10.96 4.94 29.13
CA HIS A 335 -12.18 4.99 29.93
C HIS A 335 -13.22 4.00 29.38
N PRO A 336 -13.70 3.03 30.18
CA PRO A 336 -14.57 1.95 29.68
C PRO A 336 -15.88 2.48 29.09
N LEU A 337 -16.49 3.48 29.72
CA LEU A 337 -17.75 4.07 29.23
C LEU A 337 -17.60 4.77 27.87
N VAL A 338 -16.46 5.40 27.62
CA VAL A 338 -16.21 6.09 26.35
C VAL A 338 -16.03 5.07 25.23
N LEU A 339 -15.26 4.01 25.48
CA LEU A 339 -15.10 2.91 24.52
C LEU A 339 -16.44 2.22 24.22
N LEU A 340 -17.25 1.95 25.25
CA LEU A 340 -18.59 1.38 25.06
C LEU A 340 -19.49 2.30 24.22
N ALA A 341 -19.53 3.60 24.52
CA ALA A 341 -20.30 4.56 23.75
C ALA A 341 -19.87 4.62 22.27
N LEU A 342 -18.56 4.58 22.01
CA LEU A 342 -18.02 4.53 20.65
C LEU A 342 -18.38 3.23 19.93
N VAL A 343 -18.32 2.08 20.60
CA VAL A 343 -18.75 0.78 20.04
C VAL A 343 -20.22 0.83 19.63
N LEU A 344 -21.09 1.37 20.50
CA LEU A 344 -22.51 1.54 20.20
C LEU A 344 -22.75 2.49 19.03
N ALA A 345 -22.03 3.62 18.98
CA ALA A 345 -22.11 4.58 17.88
C ALA A 345 -21.70 3.94 16.54
N VAL A 346 -20.58 3.21 16.50
CA VAL A 346 -20.10 2.51 15.30
C VAL A 346 -21.08 1.40 14.89
N ALA A 347 -21.63 0.65 15.86
CA ALA A 347 -22.63 -0.38 15.59
C ALA A 347 -23.91 0.21 14.97
N LEU A 348 -24.37 1.35 15.47
CA LEU A 348 -25.52 2.07 14.92
C LEU A 348 -25.26 2.53 13.49
N VAL A 349 -24.11 3.16 13.22
CA VAL A 349 -23.71 3.58 11.87
C VAL A 349 -23.71 2.40 10.92
N ARG A 350 -23.11 1.27 11.34
CA ARG A 350 -23.03 0.05 10.53
C ARG A 350 -24.39 -0.57 10.24
N ALA A 351 -25.32 -0.53 11.20
CA ALA A 351 -26.68 -1.02 11.02
C ALA A 351 -27.50 -0.20 10.00
N ARG A 352 -27.07 1.04 9.72
CA ARG A 352 -27.72 1.93 8.73
C ARG A 352 -27.07 1.89 7.35
N LEU A 353 -25.96 1.16 7.17
CA LEU A 353 -25.31 1.02 5.86
C LEU A 353 -26.10 0.06 4.94
N PRO A 354 -26.17 0.35 3.63
CA PRO A 354 -26.94 -0.46 2.68
C PRO A 354 -26.39 -1.89 2.59
N ALA A 355 -27.26 -2.88 2.35
CA ALA A 355 -26.91 -4.31 2.37
C ALA A 355 -25.74 -4.72 1.43
N ARG A 356 -25.46 -3.96 0.37
CA ARG A 356 -24.25 -4.15 -0.47
C ARG A 356 -22.93 -3.94 0.30
N ALA A 357 -22.92 -3.06 1.30
CA ALA A 357 -21.81 -2.86 2.23
C ALA A 357 -21.64 -4.05 3.20
N ALA A 358 -22.72 -4.81 3.43
CA ALA A 358 -22.73 -5.98 4.31
C ALA A 358 -22.21 -7.27 3.64
N ALA A 359 -21.85 -7.23 2.35
CA ALA A 359 -21.30 -8.38 1.63
C ALA A 359 -19.92 -8.86 2.16
N GLY A 360 -19.21 -8.01 2.92
CA GLY A 360 -18.02 -8.40 3.69
C GLY A 360 -18.31 -9.06 5.04
N GLY A 361 -19.59 -9.11 5.45
CA GLY A 361 -20.05 -9.72 6.69
C GLY A 361 -19.69 -8.92 7.96
N ALA A 362 -20.68 -8.72 8.84
CA ALA A 362 -20.45 -8.32 10.24
C ALA A 362 -19.57 -9.32 11.03
N LEU A 363 -19.67 -10.59 10.61
CA LEU A 363 -19.15 -11.77 11.29
C LEU A 363 -17.62 -11.85 11.31
N PRO A 364 -16.86 -11.61 10.23
CA PRO A 364 -15.39 -11.66 10.29
C PRO A 364 -14.77 -10.62 11.23
N VAL A 365 -15.30 -9.39 11.28
CA VAL A 365 -14.77 -8.34 12.17
C VAL A 365 -15.16 -8.60 13.64
N ALA A 366 -16.39 -9.06 13.89
CA ALA A 366 -16.80 -9.48 15.23
C ALA A 366 -16.04 -10.71 15.72
N ARG A 367 -15.76 -11.69 14.84
CA ARG A 367 -14.88 -12.84 15.14
C ARG A 367 -13.47 -12.38 15.44
N LEU A 368 -12.95 -11.40 14.70
CA LEU A 368 -11.62 -10.86 14.95
C LEU A 368 -11.58 -10.14 16.31
N ALA A 369 -12.59 -9.34 16.65
CA ALA A 369 -12.71 -8.75 17.99
C ALA A 369 -12.80 -9.82 19.10
N ALA A 370 -13.53 -10.91 18.85
CA ALA A 370 -13.65 -12.04 19.77
C ALA A 370 -12.34 -12.82 19.95
N VAL A 371 -11.35 -12.65 19.07
CA VAL A 371 -9.99 -13.20 19.22
C VAL A 371 -9.05 -12.16 19.83
N VAL A 372 -9.06 -10.94 19.31
CA VAL A 372 -8.16 -9.85 19.69
C VAL A 372 -8.35 -9.45 21.15
N VAL A 373 -9.60 -9.30 21.62
CA VAL A 373 -9.86 -8.85 22.99
C VAL A 373 -9.39 -9.90 24.00
N PRO A 374 -9.80 -11.19 23.93
CA PRO A 374 -9.30 -12.19 24.88
C PRO A 374 -7.79 -12.40 24.77
N PHE A 375 -7.24 -12.39 23.55
CA PHE A 375 -5.80 -12.50 23.36
C PHE A 375 -5.05 -11.36 24.04
N ALA A 376 -5.46 -10.10 23.82
CA ALA A 376 -4.85 -8.95 24.48
C ALA A 376 -5.01 -8.99 26.01
N THR A 377 -6.17 -9.43 26.51
CA THR A 377 -6.41 -9.65 27.94
C THR A 377 -5.46 -10.68 28.53
N VAL A 378 -5.37 -11.87 27.92
CA VAL A 378 -4.52 -12.97 28.41
C VAL A 378 -3.06 -12.60 28.28
N TYR A 379 -2.66 -12.05 27.14
CA TYR A 379 -1.29 -11.61 26.91
C TYR A 379 -0.86 -10.57 27.95
N ASN A 380 -1.68 -9.53 28.16
CA ASN A 380 -1.35 -8.49 29.14
C ASN A 380 -1.41 -9.01 30.58
N LEU A 381 -2.34 -9.91 30.90
CA LEU A 381 -2.39 -10.58 32.20
C LEU A 381 -1.11 -11.37 32.50
N LEU A 382 -0.56 -12.05 31.50
CA LEU A 382 0.65 -12.89 31.65
C LEU A 382 1.95 -12.07 31.66
N MET A 383 1.98 -10.95 30.94
CA MET A 383 3.20 -10.16 30.75
C MET A 383 3.28 -8.94 31.68
N ALA A 384 2.14 -8.32 32.00
CA ALA A 384 2.09 -7.15 32.87
C ALA A 384 1.84 -7.57 34.32
N HIS A 385 2.82 -7.29 35.18
CA HIS A 385 2.81 -7.67 36.60
C HIS A 385 2.40 -6.50 37.52
N GLY A 386 1.78 -5.46 36.95
CA GLY A 386 1.36 -4.26 37.68
C GLY A 386 -0.07 -4.38 38.21
N GLY A 387 -0.33 -3.97 39.44
CA GLY A 387 -1.64 -3.98 40.07
C GLY A 387 -1.60 -4.41 41.53
N THR A 388 -2.68 -4.16 42.26
CA THR A 388 -2.81 -4.52 43.68
C THR A 388 -3.65 -5.79 43.88
N THR A 389 -4.56 -6.09 42.95
CA THR A 389 -5.50 -7.20 43.09
C THR A 389 -4.99 -8.44 42.38
N VAL A 390 -4.33 -9.32 43.13
CA VAL A 390 -3.71 -10.55 42.60
C VAL A 390 -4.74 -11.67 42.46
N VAL A 391 -4.89 -12.20 41.25
CA VAL A 391 -5.75 -13.35 40.93
C VAL A 391 -5.03 -14.66 41.21
N VAL A 392 -3.81 -14.79 40.68
CA VAL A 392 -2.97 -16.00 40.80
C VAL A 392 -1.50 -15.58 40.86
N ARG A 393 -0.68 -16.33 41.60
CA ARG A 393 0.79 -16.17 41.59
C ARG A 393 1.43 -17.36 40.90
N LEU A 394 2.15 -17.10 39.82
CA LEU A 394 2.95 -18.11 39.12
C LEU A 394 4.35 -18.22 39.73
N PRO A 395 5.02 -19.39 39.61
CA PRO A 395 6.37 -19.56 40.11
C PRO A 395 7.34 -18.55 39.48
N ALA A 396 8.06 -17.79 40.31
CA ALA A 396 8.99 -16.75 39.86
C ALA A 396 10.15 -17.27 38.98
N ARG A 397 10.40 -18.58 39.00
CA ARG A 397 11.40 -19.26 38.16
C ARG A 397 11.01 -19.37 36.69
N TRP A 398 9.76 -19.08 36.33
CA TRP A 398 9.32 -19.13 34.94
C TRP A 398 9.75 -17.84 34.21
N PRO A 399 10.55 -17.94 33.14
CA PRO A 399 10.97 -16.76 32.39
C PRO A 399 9.75 -16.08 31.75
N LEU A 400 9.72 -14.74 31.78
CA LEU A 400 8.71 -13.84 31.21
C LEU A 400 7.31 -13.85 31.87
N VAL A 401 6.85 -15.01 32.36
CA VAL A 401 5.47 -15.20 32.87
C VAL A 401 5.42 -15.39 34.40
N GLY A 402 6.58 -15.52 35.05
CA GLY A 402 6.67 -15.72 36.49
C GLY A 402 6.37 -14.44 37.27
N GLY A 403 5.38 -14.51 38.16
CA GLY A 403 5.00 -13.38 39.02
C GLY A 403 3.51 -13.34 39.37
N PRO A 404 3.03 -12.24 39.98
CA PRO A 404 1.61 -12.05 40.25
C PRO A 404 0.84 -11.69 38.98
N LEU A 405 -0.22 -12.44 38.70
CA LEU A 405 -1.23 -12.13 37.69
C LEU A 405 -2.31 -11.26 38.34
N THR A 406 -2.54 -10.04 37.85
CA THR A 406 -3.41 -9.03 38.48
C THR A 406 -4.69 -8.77 37.68
N LEU A 407 -5.78 -8.40 38.36
CA LEU A 407 -7.03 -7.99 37.68
C LEU A 407 -6.83 -6.71 36.86
N GLU A 408 -5.98 -5.80 37.33
CA GLU A 408 -5.69 -4.54 36.65
C GLU A 408 -4.98 -4.79 35.32
N ALA A 409 -4.05 -5.76 35.26
CA ALA A 409 -3.41 -6.17 34.02
C ALA A 409 -4.42 -6.79 33.03
N ALA A 410 -5.32 -7.65 33.51
CA ALA A 410 -6.39 -8.19 32.66
C ALA A 410 -7.32 -7.07 32.14
N ALA A 411 -7.75 -6.16 33.01
CA ALA A 411 -8.64 -5.06 32.63
C ALA A 411 -7.99 -4.11 31.62
N TYR A 412 -6.72 -3.76 31.82
CA TYR A 412 -5.96 -2.95 30.88
C TYR A 412 -5.81 -3.64 29.51
N GLY A 413 -5.53 -4.95 29.51
CA GLY A 413 -5.47 -5.77 28.30
C GLY A 413 -6.81 -5.81 27.55
N ALA A 414 -7.91 -6.00 28.28
CA ALA A 414 -9.26 -6.01 27.71
C ALA A 414 -9.63 -4.64 27.10
N LEU A 415 -9.32 -3.54 27.78
CA LEU A 415 -9.58 -2.19 27.28
C LEU A 415 -8.72 -1.87 26.05
N THR A 416 -7.46 -2.29 26.04
CA THR A 416 -6.55 -2.09 24.90
C THR A 416 -6.99 -2.91 23.69
N GLY A 417 -7.32 -4.19 23.90
CA GLY A 417 -7.90 -5.05 22.86
C GLY A 417 -9.23 -4.52 22.36
N GLY A 418 -10.07 -3.99 23.25
CA GLY A 418 -11.37 -3.39 22.92
C GLY A 418 -11.24 -2.11 22.09
N ALA A 419 -10.29 -1.24 22.44
CA ALA A 419 -9.96 -0.06 21.66
C ALA A 419 -9.47 -0.43 20.24
N LEU A 420 -8.58 -1.43 20.12
CA LEU A 420 -8.14 -1.94 18.82
C LEU A 420 -9.32 -2.49 18.01
N ALA A 421 -10.15 -3.35 18.61
CA ALA A 421 -11.34 -3.90 17.97
C ALA A 421 -12.34 -2.83 17.51
N LEU A 422 -12.53 -1.76 18.30
CA LEU A 422 -13.36 -0.61 17.94
C LEU A 422 -12.83 0.11 16.71
N VAL A 423 -11.51 0.38 16.64
CA VAL A 423 -10.89 0.99 15.46
C VAL A 423 -11.11 0.11 14.23
N MET A 424 -10.96 -1.21 14.36
CA MET A 424 -11.23 -2.15 13.27
C MET A 424 -12.69 -2.16 12.83
N LEU A 425 -13.64 -2.07 13.78
CA LEU A 425 -15.08 -1.97 13.50
C LEU A 425 -15.43 -0.65 12.79
N ALA A 426 -14.87 0.47 13.25
CA ALA A 426 -15.05 1.78 12.63
C ALA A 426 -14.52 1.79 11.20
N PHE A 427 -13.34 1.18 11.01
CA PHE A 427 -12.75 1.01 9.69
C PHE A 427 -13.62 0.15 8.76
N ALA A 428 -14.17 -0.96 9.27
CA ALA A 428 -15.08 -1.80 8.50
C ALA A 428 -16.36 -1.04 8.08
N ALA A 429 -16.91 -0.18 8.95
CA ALA A 429 -18.04 0.68 8.61
C ALA A 429 -17.66 1.71 7.54
N PHE A 430 -16.51 2.36 7.66
CA PHE A 430 -15.98 3.30 6.67
C PHE A 430 -15.82 2.64 5.28
N GLN A 431 -15.25 1.44 5.22
CA GLN A 431 -15.08 0.67 3.99
C GLN A 431 -16.40 0.22 3.37
N GLY A 432 -17.43 -0.02 4.20
CA GLY A 432 -18.77 -0.29 3.74
C GLY A 432 -19.47 0.95 3.18
N ALA A 433 -19.14 2.13 3.67
CA ALA A 433 -19.79 3.38 3.31
C ALA A 433 -19.23 4.05 2.04
N LEU A 434 -17.92 3.93 1.79
CA LEU A 434 -17.26 4.53 0.64
C LEU A 434 -16.88 3.49 -0.40
N SER A 435 -17.19 3.78 -1.67
CA SER A 435 -16.66 2.96 -2.76
C SER A 435 -15.19 3.29 -3.02
N ALA A 436 -14.45 2.34 -3.62
CA ALA A 436 -13.07 2.57 -4.06
C ALA A 436 -12.92 3.83 -4.96
N ARG A 437 -13.98 4.19 -5.69
CA ARG A 437 -14.03 5.41 -6.52
C ARG A 437 -14.11 6.68 -5.69
N ASP A 438 -14.82 6.66 -4.56
CA ASP A 438 -14.98 7.81 -3.68
C ASP A 438 -13.67 8.11 -2.94
N ILE A 439 -12.94 7.06 -2.55
CA ILE A 439 -11.59 7.16 -1.98
C ILE A 439 -10.61 7.74 -3.02
N ALA A 440 -10.68 7.29 -4.27
CA ALA A 440 -9.82 7.84 -5.33
C ALA A 440 -10.04 9.33 -5.58
N ARG A 441 -11.27 9.86 -5.38
CA ARG A 441 -11.58 11.30 -5.50
C ARG A 441 -10.94 12.16 -4.39
N LEU A 442 -10.51 11.55 -3.28
CA LEU A 442 -9.84 12.27 -2.19
C LEU A 442 -8.36 12.54 -2.50
N ILE A 443 -7.77 11.82 -3.46
CA ILE A 443 -6.36 11.98 -3.81
C ILE A 443 -6.16 13.38 -4.46
N PRO A 444 -5.30 14.25 -3.91
CA PRO A 444 -5.09 15.58 -4.46
C PRO A 444 -4.59 15.52 -5.91
N ARG A 445 -5.00 16.49 -6.74
CA ARG A 445 -4.58 16.60 -8.15
C ARG A 445 -3.06 16.61 -8.34
N ALA A 446 -2.32 17.07 -7.33
CA ALA A 446 -0.85 17.06 -7.27
C ALA A 446 -0.26 15.64 -7.45
N PHE A 447 -1.02 14.59 -7.15
CA PHE A 447 -0.64 13.18 -7.32
C PHE A 447 -1.21 12.55 -8.60
N GLY A 448 -1.61 13.35 -9.60
CA GLY A 448 -2.45 12.90 -10.74
C GLY A 448 -2.01 11.60 -11.43
N ALA A 449 -0.72 11.42 -11.74
CA ALA A 449 -0.23 10.19 -12.35
C ALA A 449 -0.41 8.96 -11.42
N LEU A 450 -0.26 9.12 -10.11
CA LEU A 450 -0.35 8.05 -9.12
C LEU A 450 -1.79 7.79 -8.70
N ALA A 451 -2.61 8.84 -8.65
CA ALA A 451 -4.06 8.73 -8.55
C ALA A 451 -4.61 7.91 -9.71
N LEU A 452 -4.08 8.12 -10.92
CA LEU A 452 -4.43 7.36 -12.10
C LEU A 452 -3.95 5.90 -12.03
N VAL A 453 -2.69 5.64 -11.63
CA VAL A 453 -2.22 4.26 -11.35
C VAL A 453 -3.14 3.57 -10.36
N THR A 454 -3.47 4.23 -9.26
CA THR A 454 -4.33 3.71 -8.19
C THR A 454 -5.74 3.46 -8.69
N ALA A 455 -6.31 4.39 -9.46
CA ALA A 455 -7.64 4.26 -10.05
C ALA A 455 -7.71 3.13 -11.09
N VAL A 456 -6.70 3.02 -11.96
CA VAL A 456 -6.56 1.91 -12.91
C VAL A 456 -6.48 0.61 -12.13
N ALA A 457 -5.64 0.54 -11.10
CA ALA A 457 -5.47 -0.66 -10.31
C ALA A 457 -6.77 -1.10 -9.60
N LEU A 458 -7.46 -0.16 -8.96
CA LEU A 458 -8.75 -0.40 -8.30
C LEU A 458 -9.85 -0.81 -9.28
N THR A 459 -9.80 -0.31 -10.52
CA THR A 459 -10.75 -0.69 -11.59
C THR A 459 -10.43 -2.05 -12.18
N TYR A 460 -9.15 -2.41 -12.30
CA TYR A 460 -8.70 -3.68 -12.86
C TYR A 460 -8.70 -4.84 -11.86
N ALA A 461 -8.63 -4.58 -10.55
CA ALA A 461 -8.60 -5.66 -9.55
C ALA A 461 -9.82 -6.61 -9.63
N PRO A 462 -11.07 -6.13 -9.84
CA PRO A 462 -12.22 -7.02 -10.04
C PRO A 462 -12.16 -7.80 -11.36
N SER A 463 -11.78 -7.17 -12.47
CA SER A 463 -11.73 -7.83 -13.79
C SER A 463 -10.66 -8.91 -13.86
N MET A 464 -9.58 -8.73 -13.11
CA MET A 464 -8.50 -9.70 -12.95
C MET A 464 -8.98 -11.04 -12.39
N ARG A 465 -9.96 -11.04 -11.47
CA ARG A 465 -10.54 -12.28 -10.93
C ARG A 465 -11.26 -13.08 -12.02
N GLY A 466 -12.03 -12.40 -12.86
CA GLY A 466 -12.71 -13.01 -14.01
C GLY A 466 -11.72 -13.57 -15.04
N GLN A 467 -10.61 -12.87 -15.30
CA GLN A 467 -9.56 -13.36 -16.20
C GLN A 467 -8.88 -14.62 -15.67
N ILE A 468 -8.59 -14.67 -14.37
CA ILE A 468 -8.04 -15.89 -13.77
C ILE A 468 -9.02 -17.04 -13.95
N ALA A 469 -10.32 -16.85 -13.72
CA ALA A 469 -11.34 -17.88 -13.94
C ALA A 469 -11.37 -18.36 -15.40
N ALA A 470 -11.42 -17.43 -16.36
CA ALA A 470 -11.42 -17.77 -17.79
C ALA A 470 -10.14 -18.52 -18.23
N VAL A 471 -8.96 -18.11 -17.73
CA VAL A 471 -7.71 -18.84 -18.03
C VAL A 471 -7.74 -20.22 -17.39
N ARG A 472 -8.28 -20.37 -16.17
CA ARG A 472 -8.43 -21.69 -15.53
C ARG A 472 -9.32 -22.62 -16.33
N GLU A 473 -10.46 -22.13 -16.82
CA GLU A 473 -11.36 -22.87 -17.69
C GLU A 473 -10.67 -23.26 -19.01
N ALA A 474 -9.97 -22.33 -19.66
CA ALA A 474 -9.25 -22.60 -20.90
C ALA A 474 -8.14 -23.66 -20.73
N GLN A 475 -7.41 -23.66 -19.61
CA GLN A 475 -6.42 -24.69 -19.32
C GLN A 475 -7.07 -26.03 -18.94
N ALA A 476 -8.25 -26.01 -18.31
CA ALA A 476 -9.00 -27.22 -18.02
C ALA A 476 -9.48 -27.92 -19.32
N VAL A 477 -9.87 -27.16 -20.35
CA VAL A 477 -10.18 -27.69 -21.69
C VAL A 477 -8.95 -28.34 -22.34
N ARG A 478 -7.74 -27.87 -22.05
CA ARG A 478 -6.47 -28.48 -22.50
C ARG A 478 -6.07 -29.73 -21.71
N GLY A 479 -6.96 -30.27 -20.86
CA GLY A 479 -6.72 -31.47 -20.06
C GLY A 479 -5.85 -31.25 -18.82
N LEU A 480 -5.43 -30.02 -18.52
CA LEU A 480 -4.65 -29.72 -17.33
C LEU A 480 -5.56 -29.63 -16.11
N ARG A 481 -5.46 -30.61 -15.21
CA ARG A 481 -6.12 -30.55 -13.89
C ARG A 481 -5.39 -29.56 -13.00
N LEU A 482 -5.94 -28.35 -12.88
CA LEU A 482 -5.37 -27.27 -12.07
C LEU A 482 -5.62 -27.48 -10.56
N ARG A 483 -4.95 -28.46 -9.97
CA ARG A 483 -4.95 -28.72 -8.52
C ARG A 483 -3.53 -28.63 -7.94
N GLY A 484 -3.38 -27.91 -6.83
CA GLY A 484 -2.12 -27.76 -6.09
C GLY A 484 -1.15 -26.72 -6.66
N TRP A 485 0.04 -26.66 -6.05
CA TRP A 485 1.08 -25.67 -6.34
C TRP A 485 1.68 -25.76 -7.76
N ARG A 486 1.60 -26.94 -8.41
CA ARG A 486 2.08 -27.17 -9.78
C ARG A 486 1.21 -26.52 -10.86
N ALA A 487 -0.02 -26.12 -10.51
CA ALA A 487 -0.94 -25.43 -11.42
C ALA A 487 -0.65 -23.93 -11.58
N TRP A 488 0.31 -23.38 -10.84
CA TRP A 488 0.55 -21.94 -10.79
C TRP A 488 1.24 -21.40 -12.05
N ALA A 489 2.23 -22.11 -12.60
CA ALA A 489 2.96 -21.66 -13.80
C ALA A 489 2.08 -21.56 -15.09
N PRO A 490 1.19 -22.53 -15.40
CA PRO A 490 0.26 -22.43 -16.52
C PRO A 490 -0.74 -21.26 -16.42
N LEU A 491 -1.00 -20.78 -15.21
CA LEU A 491 -1.92 -19.65 -14.97
C LEU A 491 -1.19 -18.31 -14.95
N ALA A 492 -0.03 -18.24 -14.31
CA ALA A 492 0.70 -16.99 -14.08
C ALA A 492 1.09 -16.30 -15.39
N MET A 493 1.60 -17.06 -16.37
CA MET A 493 2.13 -16.47 -17.60
C MET A 493 1.04 -15.88 -18.53
N PRO A 494 -0.05 -16.60 -18.88
CA PRO A 494 -1.13 -16.01 -19.68
C PRO A 494 -1.80 -14.82 -19.02
N VAL A 495 -1.96 -14.88 -17.69
CA VAL A 495 -2.55 -13.81 -16.90
C VAL A 495 -1.66 -12.57 -16.88
N LEU A 496 -0.34 -12.73 -16.69
CA LEU A 496 0.61 -11.62 -16.74
C LEU A 496 0.68 -11.01 -18.14
N VAL A 497 0.85 -11.81 -19.19
CA VAL A 497 0.97 -11.32 -20.58
C VAL A 497 -0.32 -10.63 -21.01
N GLY A 498 -1.48 -11.28 -20.82
CA GLY A 498 -2.76 -10.67 -21.17
C GLY A 498 -3.06 -9.42 -20.36
N GLY A 499 -2.61 -9.36 -19.10
CA GLY A 499 -2.66 -8.14 -18.29
C GLY A 499 -1.82 -7.02 -18.91
N LEU A 500 -0.58 -7.31 -19.28
CA LEU A 500 0.32 -6.34 -19.91
C LEU A 500 -0.19 -5.84 -21.27
N GLU A 501 -0.78 -6.72 -22.10
CA GLU A 501 -1.41 -6.34 -23.37
C GLU A 501 -2.58 -5.37 -23.15
N ARG A 502 -3.50 -5.68 -22.24
CA ARG A 502 -4.59 -4.78 -21.87
C ARG A 502 -4.12 -3.46 -21.29
N ALA A 503 -3.00 -3.47 -20.57
CA ALA A 503 -2.39 -2.25 -20.06
C ALA A 503 -1.92 -1.33 -21.20
N LEU A 504 -1.38 -1.91 -22.28
CA LEU A 504 -0.99 -1.17 -23.48
C LEU A 504 -2.22 -0.62 -24.21
N ASP A 505 -3.27 -1.43 -24.40
CA ASP A 505 -4.52 -0.98 -25.03
C ASP A 505 -5.16 0.18 -24.25
N LEU A 506 -5.17 0.07 -22.92
CA LEU A 506 -5.64 1.13 -22.05
C LEU A 506 -4.81 2.40 -22.25
N ALA A 507 -3.48 2.28 -22.27
CA ALA A 507 -2.59 3.41 -22.45
C ALA A 507 -2.79 4.09 -23.81
N ASP A 508 -2.91 3.33 -24.89
CA ASP A 508 -3.16 3.87 -26.23
C ASP A 508 -4.53 4.58 -26.28
N SER A 509 -5.56 4.03 -25.62
CA SER A 509 -6.86 4.70 -25.49
C SER A 509 -6.80 6.00 -24.66
N MET A 510 -5.89 6.09 -23.69
CA MET A 510 -5.69 7.28 -22.85
C MET A 510 -4.92 8.37 -23.60
N ILE A 511 -3.94 7.97 -24.42
CA ILE A 511 -3.20 8.87 -25.32
C ILE A 511 -4.16 9.45 -26.36
N ALA A 512 -4.98 8.62 -27.00
CA ALA A 512 -5.96 9.06 -28.00
C ALA A 512 -6.98 10.06 -27.43
N ARG A 513 -7.37 9.89 -26.16
CA ARG A 513 -8.30 10.79 -25.45
C ARG A 513 -7.62 12.05 -24.87
N GLY A 514 -6.30 12.20 -25.01
CA GLY A 514 -5.55 13.33 -24.45
C GLY A 514 -5.50 13.34 -22.91
N LEU A 515 -5.70 12.19 -22.25
CA LEU A 515 -5.86 12.11 -20.79
C LEU A 515 -4.58 12.35 -19.99
N LEU A 516 -3.42 12.42 -20.65
CA LEU A 516 -2.12 12.69 -20.02
C LEU A 516 -1.36 13.77 -20.80
N PRO A 517 -1.34 15.01 -20.30
CA PRO A 517 -0.35 15.99 -20.71
C PRO A 517 1.06 15.44 -20.45
N PRO A 518 2.09 15.90 -21.19
CA PRO A 518 3.48 15.58 -20.83
C PRO A 518 3.70 15.94 -19.36
N PRO A 519 4.36 15.09 -18.57
CA PRO A 519 4.57 15.35 -17.16
C PRO A 519 5.39 16.62 -16.98
N ALA A 520 4.73 17.69 -16.57
CA ALA A 520 5.41 18.88 -16.08
C ALA A 520 5.91 18.57 -14.67
N PRO A 521 7.22 18.78 -14.38
CA PRO A 521 7.68 18.69 -13.00
C PRO A 521 6.87 19.69 -12.16
N PRO A 522 6.42 19.30 -10.96
CA PRO A 522 5.69 20.19 -10.09
C PRO A 522 6.53 21.44 -9.81
N PRO A 523 5.89 22.61 -9.64
CA PRO A 523 6.61 23.83 -9.34
C PRO A 523 7.47 23.64 -8.09
N THR A 524 8.68 24.21 -8.10
CA THR A 524 9.64 24.10 -6.97
C THR A 524 8.99 24.51 -5.64
N ALA A 525 8.06 25.46 -5.66
CA ALA A 525 7.27 25.87 -4.50
C ALA A 525 6.49 24.71 -3.86
N ALA A 526 5.88 23.82 -4.65
CA ALA A 526 5.16 22.65 -4.13
C ALA A 526 6.12 21.61 -3.51
N ARG A 527 7.34 21.51 -4.03
CA ARG A 527 8.38 20.65 -3.45
C ARG A 527 8.91 21.21 -2.13
N LEU A 528 9.10 22.52 -2.06
CA LEU A 528 9.50 23.23 -0.84
C LEU A 528 8.41 23.15 0.24
N SER A 529 7.12 23.24 -0.13
CA SER A 529 6.03 23.08 0.83
C SER A 529 5.95 21.66 1.40
N ILE A 530 6.29 20.63 0.62
CA ILE A 530 6.41 19.26 1.13
C ILE A 530 7.57 19.14 2.13
N LEU A 531 8.74 19.72 1.83
CA LEU A 531 9.86 19.73 2.77
C LEU A 531 9.52 20.46 4.06
N ALA A 532 8.86 21.62 3.96
CA ALA A 532 8.41 22.38 5.12
C ALA A 532 7.38 21.58 5.94
N ALA A 533 6.43 20.91 5.29
CA ALA A 533 5.47 20.03 5.95
C ALA A 533 6.16 18.87 6.67
N LEU A 534 7.13 18.20 6.04
CA LEU A 534 7.90 17.13 6.71
C LEU A 534 8.65 17.65 7.93
N GLY A 535 9.23 18.86 7.86
CA GLY A 535 9.90 19.50 9.00
C GLY A 535 8.95 19.83 10.14
N LEU A 536 7.76 20.35 9.83
CA LEU A 536 6.71 20.64 10.82
C LEU A 536 6.21 19.38 11.52
N VAL A 537 5.95 18.31 10.77
CA VAL A 537 5.46 17.05 11.34
C VAL A 537 6.57 16.31 12.10
N ALA A 538 7.84 16.51 11.76
CA ALA A 538 8.96 15.93 12.50
C ALA A 538 9.32 16.71 13.79
N GLY A 539 8.99 18.01 13.85
CA GLY A 539 9.36 18.90 14.95
C GLY A 539 8.25 19.18 15.97
N GLY A 540 6.99 18.89 15.64
CA GLY A 540 5.85 18.93 16.56
C GLY A 540 5.51 17.53 17.05
#